data_AF-A0A352BSA6-F1
#
_entry.id   AF-A0A352BSA6-F1
#
_cell.length_a   1.000
_cell.length_b   1.000
_cell.length_c   1.000
_cell.angle_alpha   90.00
_cell.angle_beta   90.00
_cell.angle_gamma   90.00
#
_symmetry.space_group_name_H-M   'P 1'
#
loop_
_entity.id
_entity.type
_entity.pdbx_description
1 polymer ?
#
loop_
_entity_poly.entity_id
_entity_poly.type
_entity_poly.pdbx_seq_one_letter_code
_entity_poly.pdbx_strand_id
1 'polypeptide(L)'
;MVFSFIQNQKENSWMILTSAEIQEQLFCQHCSQEIYPGAWDEAIERVYAYQKKCFTPMPSGVQLKKKSKLLLGAVITVLILGIGLWLSLQNDWI
;
A
#
# COMPACT_ATOMS: atom_id res chain seq x y z
N MET A 1 -15.61 22.53 9.00
CA MET A 1 -15.76 21.05 8.99
C MET A 1 -14.66 20.49 8.13
N VAL A 2 -14.09 19.34 8.49
CA VAL A 2 -12.99 18.72 7.75
C VAL A 2 -13.29 17.23 7.61
N PHE A 3 -13.30 16.73 6.38
CA PHE A 3 -13.34 15.29 6.10
C PHE A 3 -11.93 14.75 5.98
N SER A 4 -11.71 13.60 6.58
CA SER A 4 -10.44 12.88 6.56
C SER A 4 -10.67 11.46 6.07
N PHE A 5 -9.90 11.05 5.07
CA PHE A 5 -9.87 9.69 4.55
C PHE A 5 -8.50 9.10 4.89
N ILE A 6 -8.47 8.19 5.86
CA ILE A 6 -7.25 7.64 6.44
C ILE A 6 -7.11 6.20 5.99
N GLN A 7 -5.97 5.87 5.38
CA GLN A 7 -5.65 4.51 4.97
C GLN A 7 -4.49 3.98 5.81
N ASN A 8 -4.69 2.83 6.45
CA ASN A 8 -3.68 2.23 7.31
C ASN A 8 -2.57 1.57 6.47
N GLN A 9 -1.33 1.98 6.72
CA GLN A 9 -0.13 1.41 6.10
C GLN A 9 0.82 0.90 7.19
N LYS A 10 1.20 -0.38 7.08
CA LYS A 10 2.23 -1.00 7.93
C LYS A 10 3.47 -1.20 7.10
N GLU A 11 4.57 -0.59 7.52
CA GLU A 11 5.86 -0.77 6.84
C GLU A 11 6.85 -1.55 7.68
N ASN A 12 7.68 -2.32 6.99
CA ASN A 12 8.90 -2.93 7.52
C ASN A 12 10.08 -2.52 6.62
N SER A 13 11.30 -2.87 7.01
CA SER A 13 12.52 -2.67 6.22
C SER A 13 12.43 -3.25 4.79
N TRP A 14 11.66 -4.34 4.62
CA TRP A 14 11.59 -5.10 3.37
C TRP A 14 10.33 -4.86 2.54
N MET A 15 9.19 -4.69 3.20
CA MET A 15 7.86 -4.71 2.56
C MET A 15 6.96 -3.62 3.13
N ILE A 16 6.02 -3.17 2.31
CA ILE A 16 4.94 -2.25 2.68
C ILE A 16 3.64 -3.02 2.54
N LEU A 17 2.86 -3.04 3.61
CA LEU A 17 1.53 -3.63 3.65
C LEU A 17 0.51 -2.49 3.75
N THR A 18 -0.31 -2.35 2.71
CA THR A 18 -1.35 -1.32 2.66
C THR A 18 -2.71 -1.99 2.87
N SER A 19 -3.46 -1.54 3.89
CA SER A 19 -4.82 -2.02 4.14
C SER A 19 -5.77 -1.57 3.03
N ALA A 20 -6.76 -2.42 2.72
CA ALA A 20 -7.87 -2.06 1.83
C ALA A 20 -8.94 -1.22 2.54
N GLU A 21 -8.96 -1.27 3.87
CA GLU A 21 -9.92 -0.51 4.68
C GLU A 21 -9.51 0.97 4.75
N ILE A 22 -10.46 1.84 4.45
CA ILE A 22 -10.33 3.29 4.51
C ILE A 22 -11.21 3.76 5.67
N GLN A 23 -10.60 4.42 6.64
CA GLN A 23 -11.30 5.06 7.75
C GLN A 23 -11.74 6.46 7.32
N GLU A 24 -13.02 6.73 7.44
CA GLU A 24 -13.63 7.99 7.01
C GLU A 24 -14.12 8.74 8.25
N GLN A 25 -13.63 9.96 8.44
CA GLN A 25 -13.92 10.77 9.62
C GLN A 25 -14.38 12.17 9.22
N LEU A 26 -15.34 12.71 9.95
CA LEU A 26 -15.79 14.10 9.79
C LEU A 26 -15.57 14.84 11.11
N PHE A 27 -14.66 15.81 11.11
CA PHE A 27 -14.36 16.61 12.29
C PHE A 27 -14.97 18.02 12.21
N CYS A 28 -15.70 18.40 13.25
CA CYS A 28 -16.22 19.76 13.40
C CYS A 28 -15.27 20.61 14.23
N GLN A 29 -14.59 21.55 13.58
CA GLN A 29 -13.69 22.49 14.28
C GLN A 29 -14.41 23.46 15.20
N HIS A 30 -15.69 23.77 14.93
CA HIS A 30 -16.46 24.70 15.75
C HIS A 30 -16.92 24.06 17.07
N CYS A 31 -17.39 22.81 17.00
CA CYS A 31 -17.85 22.04 18.15
C CYS A 31 -16.74 21.19 18.80
N SER A 32 -15.55 21.16 18.22
CA SER A 32 -14.41 20.32 18.63
C SER A 32 -14.75 18.84 18.82
N GLN A 33 -15.62 18.29 17.96
CA GLN A 33 -16.11 16.91 18.05
C GLN A 33 -16.13 16.22 16.68
N GLU A 34 -16.00 14.90 16.70
CA GLU A 34 -16.20 14.04 15.53
C GLU A 34 -17.69 13.78 15.32
N ILE A 35 -18.16 13.94 14.08
CA ILE A 35 -19.55 13.73 13.70
C ILE A 35 -19.65 12.40 12.97
N TYR A 36 -20.29 11.43 13.61
CA TYR A 36 -20.50 10.10 13.03
C TYR A 36 -21.52 10.11 11.88
N PRO A 37 -21.40 9.22 10.89
CA PRO A 37 -22.28 9.15 9.73
C PRO A 37 -23.79 9.08 10.04
N GLY A 38 -24.18 8.47 11.17
CA GLY A 38 -25.58 8.39 11.58
C GLY A 38 -26.24 9.73 11.94
N ALA A 39 -25.46 10.80 12.09
CA ALA A 39 -25.93 12.15 12.41
C ALA A 39 -25.79 13.14 11.25
N TRP A 40 -25.49 12.66 10.03
CA TRP A 40 -25.30 13.53 8.87
C TRP A 40 -26.62 14.01 8.30
N ASP A 41 -26.63 15.25 7.82
CA ASP A 41 -27.72 15.79 7.02
C ASP A 41 -27.45 15.60 5.52
N GLU A 42 -28.46 15.89 4.68
CA GLU A 42 -28.34 15.73 3.22
C GLU A 42 -27.23 16.60 2.61
N ALA A 43 -26.95 17.76 3.22
CA ALA A 43 -25.90 18.65 2.76
C ALA A 43 -24.51 18.05 2.99
N ILE A 44 -24.28 17.46 4.17
CA ILE A 44 -23.05 16.75 4.54
C ILE A 44 -22.87 15.52 3.65
N GLU A 45 -23.92 14.73 3.43
CA GLU A 45 -23.87 13.54 2.57
C GLU A 45 -23.46 13.88 1.13
N ARG A 46 -23.99 14.98 0.59
CA ARG A 46 -23.66 15.44 -0.76
C ARG A 46 -22.20 15.85 -0.91
N VAL A 47 -21.66 16.59 0.07
CA VAL A 47 -20.25 17.00 0.07
C VAL A 47 -19.34 15.79 0.26
N TYR A 48 -19.71 14.89 1.18
CA TYR A 48 -19.01 13.63 1.38
C TYR A 48 -18.93 12.80 0.09
N ALA A 49 -20.06 12.62 -0.61
CA ALA A 49 -20.11 11.85 -1.85
C ALA A 49 -19.22 12.47 -2.95
N TYR A 50 -19.16 13.79 -3.02
CA TYR A 50 -18.25 14.48 -3.94
C TYR A 50 -16.79 14.22 -3.58
N GLN A 51 -16.41 14.39 -2.32
CA GLN A 51 -15.02 14.19 -1.89
C GLN A 51 -14.57 12.74 -2.00
N LYS A 52 -15.45 11.79 -1.69
CA LYS A 52 -15.19 10.35 -1.88
C LYS A 52 -14.92 10.00 -3.34
N LYS A 53 -15.57 10.67 -4.30
CA LYS A 53 -15.28 10.49 -5.73
C LYS A 53 -13.91 11.06 -6.14
N CYS A 54 -13.47 12.12 -5.48
CA CYS A 54 -12.15 12.72 -5.72
C CYS A 54 -11.01 11.96 -5.02
N PHE A 55 -11.32 11.18 -3.98
CA PHE A 55 -10.33 10.42 -3.22
C PHE A 55 -9.88 9.17 -4.00
N THR A 56 -8.61 9.12 -4.37
CA THR A 56 -7.98 7.95 -4.98
C THR A 56 -7.17 7.19 -3.93
N PRO A 57 -7.64 6.03 -3.43
CA PRO A 57 -6.92 5.27 -2.42
C PRO A 57 -5.60 4.71 -2.96
N MET A 58 -4.64 4.48 -2.07
CA MET A 58 -3.43 3.78 -2.43
C MET A 58 -3.76 2.32 -2.75
N PRO A 59 -3.05 1.69 -3.71
CA PRO A 59 -3.28 0.29 -4.05
C PRO A 59 -3.05 -0.60 -2.82
N SER A 60 -4.12 -1.28 -2.41
CA SER A 60 -4.13 -2.23 -1.29
C SER A 60 -3.29 -3.46 -1.63
N GLY A 61 -2.53 -3.95 -0.66
CA GLY A 61 -1.75 -5.18 -0.81
C GLY A 61 -0.30 -5.05 -0.36
N VAL A 62 0.50 -6.03 -0.78
CA VAL A 62 1.92 -6.16 -0.42
C VAL A 62 2.78 -5.56 -1.52
N GLN A 63 3.52 -4.51 -1.19
CA GLN A 63 4.49 -3.89 -2.07
C GLN A 63 5.91 -4.13 -1.57
N LEU A 64 6.74 -4.75 -2.41
CA LEU A 64 8.16 -4.96 -2.11
C LEU A 64 8.94 -3.66 -2.27
N LYS A 65 9.70 -3.27 -1.24
CA LYS A 65 10.60 -2.12 -1.31
C LYS A 65 11.72 -2.39 -2.32
N LYS A 66 12.28 -1.33 -2.91
CA LYS A 66 13.37 -1.42 -3.92
C LYS A 66 14.54 -2.28 -3.44
N LYS A 67 14.91 -2.16 -2.16
CA LYS A 67 15.98 -2.96 -1.53
C LYS A 67 15.68 -4.47 -1.54
N SER A 68 14.44 -4.86 -1.24
CA SER A 68 14.00 -6.26 -1.29
C SER A 68 14.07 -6.81 -2.72
N LYS A 69 13.61 -6.04 -3.72
CA LYS A 69 13.70 -6.43 -5.13
C LYS A 69 15.15 -6.60 -5.60
N LEU A 70 16.05 -5.72 -5.15
CA LEU A 70 17.47 -5.79 -5.50
C LEU A 70 18.14 -7.03 -4.92
N LEU A 71 17.87 -7.36 -3.64
CA LEU A 71 18.39 -8.59 -3.03
C LEU A 71 17.85 -9.85 -3.72
N LEU A 72 16.53 -9.90 -3.98
CA LEU A 72 15.93 -11.01 -4.71
C LEU A 72 16.57 -11.19 -6.10
N GLY A 73 16.77 -10.09 -6.83
CA GLY A 73 17.47 -10.12 -8.12
C GLY A 73 18.89 -10.66 -8.00
N ALA A 74 19.67 -10.18 -7.03
CA ALA A 74 21.04 -10.63 -6.80
C ALA A 74 21.10 -12.14 -6.49
N VAL A 75 20.25 -12.64 -5.59
CA VAL A 75 20.20 -14.07 -5.25
C VAL A 75 19.88 -14.91 -6.48
N ILE A 76 18.89 -14.51 -7.29
CA ILE A 76 18.52 -15.22 -8.52
C ILE A 76 19.70 -15.24 -9.52
N THR A 77 20.40 -14.12 -9.70
CA THR A 77 21.56 -14.09 -10.61
C THR A 77 22.69 -15.03 -10.18
N VAL A 78 22.98 -15.12 -8.87
CA VAL A 78 24.00 -16.02 -8.34
C VAL A 78 23.59 -17.48 -8.52
N LEU A 79 22.32 -17.81 -8.29
CA LEU A 79 21.79 -19.16 -8.51
C LEU A 79 21.91 -19.59 -9.97
N ILE A 80 21.56 -18.71 -10.92
CA ILE A 80 21.68 -19.01 -12.36
C ILE A 80 23.14 -19.24 -12.74
N LEU A 81 24.06 -18.41 -12.27
CA LEU A 81 25.49 -18.59 -12.53
C LEU A 81 26.02 -19.90 -11.92
N GLY A 82 25.64 -20.20 -10.68
CA GLY A 82 26.04 -21.44 -10.00
C GLY A 82 25.54 -22.69 -10.72
N ILE A 83 24.26 -22.71 -11.11
CA ILE A 83 23.67 -23.82 -11.87
C ILE A 83 24.30 -23.91 -13.26
N GLY A 84 24.51 -22.78 -13.94
CA GLY A 84 25.16 -22.75 -15.26
C GLY A 84 26.58 -23.30 -15.21
N LEU A 85 27.37 -22.92 -14.21
CA LEU A 85 28.71 -23.45 -13.98
C LEU A 85 28.68 -24.95 -13.68
N TRP A 86 27.77 -25.39 -12.81
CA TRP A 86 27.61 -26.80 -12.46
C TRP A 86 27.23 -27.66 -13.69
N LEU A 87 26.29 -27.19 -14.52
CA LEU A 87 25.93 -27.85 -15.78
C LEU A 87 27.09 -27.86 -16.79
N SER A 88 27.87 -26.76 -16.87
CA SER A 88 29.02 -26.69 -17.78
C SER A 88 30.13 -27.67 -17.41
N LEU A 89 30.34 -27.92 -16.11
CA LEU A 89 31.30 -28.91 -15.61
C LEU A 89 30.84 -30.35 -15.87
N GLN A 90 29.53 -30.60 -15.93
CA GLN A 90 29.00 -31.94 -16.18
C GLN A 90 28.96 -32.31 -17.67
N ASN A 91 29.01 -31.31 -18.56
CA ASN A 91 28.82 -31.51 -20.00
C ASN A 91 30.13 -31.52 -20.80
N ASP A 92 31.31 -31.62 -20.15
CA ASP A 92 32.65 -31.71 -20.77
C ASP A 92 32.79 -30.89 -22.09
N TRP A 93 32.39 -29.60 -22.06
CA TRP A 93 32.61 -28.68 -23.18
C TRP A 93 33.99 -28.00 -23.11
N ILE A 94 34.97 -28.68 -22.52
CA ILE A 94 36.41 -28.43 -22.56
C ILE A 94 37.13 -29.76 -22.73
#